data_AF-A0A5J4QJT6-F1
#
_entry.id   AF-A0A5J4QJT6-F1
#
_cell.length_a   1.000
_cell.length_b   1.000
_cell.length_c   1.000
_cell.angle_alpha   90.00
_cell.angle_beta   90.00
_cell.angle_gamma   90.00
#
_symmetry.space_group_name_H-M   'P 1'
#
loop_
_entity.id
_entity.type
_entity.pdbx_description
1 polymer ?
#
loop_
_entity_poly.entity_id
_entity_poly.type
_entity_poly.pdbx_seq_one_letter_code
_entity_poly.pdbx_strand_id
1 'polypeptide(L)'
;MREILCLTSYPPRECGIATFSNDLIQSVHRKFGNSYSIKVCALESPAEKYVYSEPVTYTLNTSDASDYIRIAGKINDDAGISLVL
;
A
#
# COMPACT_ATOMS: atom_id res chain seq x y z
N MET A 1 3.68 -8.36 15.19
CA MET A 1 4.14 -8.99 13.95
C MET A 1 4.83 -7.90 13.13
N ARG A 2 5.94 -8.17 12.43
CA ARG A 2 6.59 -7.13 11.61
C ARG A 2 5.79 -6.91 10.34
N GLU A 3 5.54 -5.65 10.00
CA GLU A 3 4.74 -5.28 8.84
C GLU A 3 5.60 -4.64 7.75
N ILE A 4 5.26 -4.96 6.50
CA ILE A 4 5.82 -4.32 5.31
C ILE A 4 4.68 -3.53 4.67
N LEU A 5 4.89 -2.24 4.44
CA LEU A 5 3.94 -1.39 3.73
C LEU A 5 4.41 -1.19 2.29
N CYS A 6 3.62 -1.64 1.30
CA CYS A 6 3.87 -1.35 -0.12
C CYS A 6 3.13 -0.08 -0.54
N LEU A 7 3.86 0.94 -1.01
CA LEU A 7 3.29 2.20 -1.50
C LEU A 7 3.25 2.18 -3.02
N THR A 8 2.08 1.88 -3.59
CA THR A 8 1.97 1.52 -5.02
C THR A 8 0.58 1.75 -5.59
N SER A 9 0.45 1.73 -6.92
CA SER A 9 -0.86 1.50 -7.53
C SER A 9 -1.31 0.07 -7.24
N TYR A 10 -2.60 -0.12 -6.97
CA TYR A 10 -3.13 -1.41 -6.53
C TYR A 10 -4.56 -1.64 -7.06
N PRO A 11 -4.97 -2.89 -7.33
CA PRO A 11 -6.34 -3.20 -7.74
C PRO A 11 -7.37 -2.60 -6.77
N PRO A 12 -8.48 -2.00 -7.25
CA PRO A 12 -9.07 -2.19 -8.58
C PRO A 12 -8.56 -1.22 -9.66
N ARG A 13 -7.48 -0.46 -9.41
CA ARG A 13 -6.84 0.32 -10.47
C ARG A 13 -6.24 -0.61 -11.53
N GLU A 14 -6.75 -0.53 -12.75
CA GLU A 14 -6.28 -1.36 -13.87
C GLU A 14 -5.08 -0.74 -14.57
N CYS A 15 -3.88 -1.04 -14.08
CA CYS A 15 -2.63 -0.66 -14.73
C CYS A 15 -1.55 -1.74 -14.50
N GLY A 16 -0.51 -1.76 -15.33
CA GLY A 16 0.52 -2.80 -15.26
C GLY A 16 1.24 -2.87 -13.90
N ILE A 17 1.45 -1.72 -13.25
CA ILE A 17 2.07 -1.65 -11.92
C ILE A 17 1.14 -2.23 -10.83
N ALA A 18 -0.18 -2.04 -10.96
CA ALA A 18 -1.14 -2.60 -10.01
C ALA A 18 -1.17 -4.13 -10.09
N THR A 19 -1.17 -4.69 -11.30
CA THR A 19 -1.05 -6.13 -11.51
C THR A 19 0.28 -6.65 -10.96
N PHE A 20 1.40 -6.02 -11.32
CA PHE A 20 2.72 -6.40 -10.84
C PHE A 20 2.82 -6.37 -9.31
N SER A 21 2.32 -5.32 -8.67
CA SER A 21 2.38 -5.16 -7.22
C SER A 21 1.53 -6.20 -6.50
N ASN A 22 0.33 -6.48 -7.01
CA ASN A 22 -0.50 -7.57 -6.50
C ASN A 22 0.24 -8.92 -6.61
N ASP A 23 0.84 -9.22 -7.76
CA ASP A 23 1.58 -10.47 -7.96
C ASP A 23 2.81 -10.57 -7.05
N LEU A 24 3.52 -9.47 -6.82
CA LEU A 24 4.63 -9.38 -5.88
C LEU A 24 4.16 -9.67 -4.46
N ILE A 25 3.11 -9.00 -3.99
CA ILE A 25 2.56 -9.18 -2.64
C ILE A 25 2.12 -10.64 -2.44
N GLN A 26 1.41 -11.21 -3.40
CA GLN A 26 0.98 -12.61 -3.37
C GLN A 26 2.19 -13.57 -3.37
N SER A 27 3.23 -13.27 -4.14
CA SER A 27 4.45 -14.10 -4.20
C SER A 27 5.21 -14.09 -2.89
N VAL A 28 5.36 -12.92 -2.26
CA VAL A 28 5.99 -12.78 -0.93
C VAL A 28 5.16 -13.53 0.11
N HIS A 29 3.84 -13.35 0.13
CA HIS A 29 2.96 -14.06 1.06
C HIS A 29 3.03 -15.59 0.88
N ARG A 30 3.01 -16.10 -0.37
CA ARG A 30 3.17 -17.53 -0.66
C ARG A 30 4.52 -18.08 -0.19
N LYS A 31 5.58 -17.28 -0.28
CA LYS A 31 6.94 -17.72 0.08
C LYS A 31 7.21 -17.71 1.58
N PHE A 32 6.68 -16.72 2.31
CA PHE A 32 7.00 -16.49 3.72
C PHE A 32 5.81 -16.71 4.68
N GLY A 33 4.62 -17.01 4.15
CA GLY A 33 3.39 -17.23 4.92
C GLY A 33 3.05 -16.03 5.81
N ASN A 34 2.76 -16.31 7.08
CA ASN A 34 2.42 -15.32 8.09
C ASN A 34 3.64 -14.78 8.85
N SER A 35 4.85 -14.97 8.32
CA SER A 35 6.08 -14.45 8.93
C SER A 35 6.14 -12.92 8.89
N TYR A 36 5.46 -12.32 7.90
CA TYR A 36 5.27 -10.88 7.74
C TYR A 36 3.82 -10.59 7.38
N SER A 37 3.30 -9.47 7.89
CA SER A 37 2.06 -8.89 7.37
C SER A 37 2.41 -7.89 6.28
N ILE A 38 1.70 -7.94 5.15
CA ILE A 38 1.88 -6.96 4.07
C ILE A 38 0.64 -6.10 4.01
N LYS A 39 0.85 -4.80 4.19
CA LYS A 39 -0.16 -3.76 4.04
C LYS A 39 0.10 -2.99 2.75
N VAL A 40 -0.93 -2.33 2.22
CA VAL A 40 -0.81 -1.48 1.03
C VAL A 40 -1.22 -0.05 1.35
N CYS A 41 -0.40 0.90 0.91
CA CYS A 41 -0.78 2.29 0.73
C CYS A 41 -1.08 2.51 -0.76
N ALA A 42 -2.36 2.57 -1.11
CA ALA A 42 -2.77 2.69 -2.50
C ALA A 42 -2.63 4.14 -3.00
N LEU A 43 -2.02 4.29 -4.17
CA LEU A 43 -1.86 5.58 -4.84
C LEU A 43 -3.11 5.94 -5.65
N GLU A 44 -3.74 7.05 -5.29
CA GLU A 44 -4.91 7.61 -5.95
C GLU A 44 -4.61 8.97 -6.59
N SER A 45 -5.48 9.35 -7.51
CA SER A 45 -5.55 10.69 -8.08
C SER A 45 -7.02 11.16 -8.04
N PRO A 46 -7.31 12.46 -8.23
CA PRO A 46 -8.69 12.95 -8.28
C PRO A 46 -9.57 12.23 -9.31
N ALA A 47 -8.96 11.69 -10.38
CA ALA A 47 -9.65 10.93 -11.42
C ALA A 47 -9.79 9.43 -11.10
N GLU A 48 -8.96 8.90 -10.20
CA GLU A 48 -8.83 7.48 -9.89
C GLU A 48 -9.07 7.27 -8.39
N LYS A 49 -10.35 7.21 -8.01
CA LYS A 49 -10.78 6.91 -6.64
C LYS A 49 -11.46 5.57 -6.59
N TYR A 50 -11.04 4.74 -5.65
CA TYR A 50 -11.52 3.37 -5.55
C TYR A 50 -11.93 3.02 -4.12
N VAL A 51 -12.83 2.06 -3.99
CA VAL A 51 -13.12 1.43 -2.71
C VAL A 51 -12.17 0.25 -2.57
N TYR A 52 -11.26 0.36 -1.62
CA TYR A 52 -10.32 -0.70 -1.31
C TYR A 52 -10.77 -1.51 -0.09
N SER A 53 -10.44 -2.79 -0.11
CA SER A 53 -10.48 -3.68 1.06
C SER A 53 -9.06 -4.03 1.50
N GLU A 54 -8.94 -4.87 2.53
CA GLU A 54 -7.68 -5.55 2.85
C GLU A 54 -7.01 -6.11 1.58
N PRO A 55 -5.68 -5.95 1.43
CA PRO A 55 -4.70 -5.47 2.41
C PRO A 55 -4.45 -3.94 2.40
N VAL A 56 -5.30 -3.14 1.75
CA VAL A 56 -5.11 -1.68 1.69
C VAL A 56 -5.53 -1.03 3.00
N THR A 57 -4.59 -0.35 3.66
CA THR A 57 -4.80 0.30 4.98
C THR A 57 -4.65 1.81 4.89
N TYR A 58 -4.02 2.32 3.84
CA TYR A 58 -3.87 3.74 3.58
C TYR A 58 -4.16 4.04 2.11
N THR A 59 -4.61 5.27 1.84
CA THR A 59 -4.66 5.83 0.49
C THR A 59 -3.93 7.17 0.47
N LEU A 60 -3.13 7.40 -0.58
CA LEU A 60 -2.40 8.63 -0.81
C LEU A 60 -2.92 9.29 -2.09
N ASN A 61 -3.50 10.48 -1.93
CA ASN A 61 -3.85 11.32 -3.07
C ASN A 61 -2.60 12.02 -3.61
N THR A 62 -2.09 11.50 -4.71
CA THR A 62 -0.85 11.98 -5.36
C THR A 62 -0.97 13.40 -5.95
N SER A 63 -2.18 13.94 -6.07
CA SER A 63 -2.40 15.32 -6.55
C SER A 63 -2.48 16.35 -5.42
N ASP A 64 -2.39 15.93 -4.15
CA ASP A 64 -2.44 16.82 -2.99
C ASP A 64 -1.12 16.71 -2.20
N ALA A 65 -0.31 17.76 -2.27
CA ALA A 65 0.97 17.84 -1.57
C ALA A 65 0.83 17.72 -0.04
N SER A 66 -0.27 18.19 0.54
CA SER A 66 -0.52 18.07 1.98
C SER A 66 -0.79 16.63 2.39
N ASP A 67 -1.31 15.81 1.46
CA ASP A 67 -1.64 14.42 1.70
C ASP A 67 -0.39 13.55 1.88
N TYR A 68 0.71 13.88 1.20
CA TYR A 68 2.02 13.26 1.42
C TYR A 68 2.49 13.44 2.86
N ILE A 69 2.42 14.66 3.39
CA ILE A 69 2.83 14.95 4.77
C ILE A 69 1.94 14.18 5.75
N ARG A 70 0.62 14.20 5.52
CA ARG A 70 -0.36 13.48 6.34
C ARG A 70 -0.10 11.98 6.35
N ILE A 71 0.14 11.37 5.19
CA ILE A 71 0.36 9.92 5.07
C ILE A 71 1.72 9.53 5.62
N ALA A 72 2.78 10.29 5.34
CA ALA A 72 4.09 10.05 5.92
C ALA A 72 4.05 10.09 7.46
N GLY A 73 3.33 11.07 8.05
CA GLY A 73 3.10 11.12 9.50
C GLY A 73 2.42 9.85 10.02
N LYS A 74 1.30 9.44 9.41
CA LYS A 74 0.57 8.22 9.78
C LYS A 74 1.43 6.94 9.68
N ILE A 75 2.28 6.86 8.66
CA ILE A 75 3.20 5.71 8.46
C ILE A 75 4.29 5.72 9.52
N ASN A 76 4.91 6.87 9.78
CA ASN A 76 5.98 7.01 10.77
C ASN A 76 5.51 6.76 12.21
N ASP A 77 4.24 7.07 12.51
CA ASP A 77 3.63 6.83 13.81
C ASP A 77 3.15 5.38 14.01
N ASP A 78 3.07 4.57 12.95
CA ASP A 78 2.70 3.15 13.04
C ASP A 78 3.93 2.29 13.37
N ALA A 79 4.10 1.99 14.66
CA ALA A 79 5.18 1.15 15.17
C ALA A 79 5.17 -0.31 14.65
N GLY A 80 4.10 -0.77 13.99
CA GLY A 80 4.04 -2.07 13.33
C GLY A 80 4.84 -2.10 12.03
N ILE A 81 4.92 -0.97 11.33
CA ILE A 81 5.60 -0.83 10.05
C ILE A 81 7.12 -0.88 10.27
N SER A 82 7.72 -1.97 9.81
CA SER A 82 9.17 -2.20 9.91
C SER A 82 9.91 -1.91 8.61
N LEU A 83 9.19 -1.81 7.49
CA LEU A 83 9.73 -1.57 6.15
C LEU A 83 8.66 -0.92 5.26
N VAL A 84 9.08 0.05 4.43
CA VAL A 84 8.28 0.64 3.35
C VAL A 84 8.93 0.27 2.01
N LEU A 85 8.12 -0.22 1.07
CA LEU A 85 8.50 -0.59 -0.31
C LEU A 85 7.85 0.34 -1.32
#